data_AF-A0A8S3G072-F1
#
_entry.id   AF-A0A8S3G072-F1
#
_cell.length_a   1.000
_cell.length_b   1.000
_cell.length_c   1.000
_cell.angle_alpha   90.00
_cell.angle_beta   90.00
_cell.angle_gamma   90.00
#
_symmetry.space_group_name_H-M   'P 1'
#
loop_
_entity.id
_entity.type
_entity.pdbx_description
1 polymer ?
#
loop_
_entity_poly.entity_id
_entity_poly.type
_entity_poly.pdbx_seq_one_letter_code
_entity_poly.pdbx_strand_id
1 'polypeptide(L)'
;MSSQRLGISEIGVSYPDDTFGDESMSGLPFIFVERYILQYSDTIDDALSFIADVKRTCHLILGVADGNLGTARMIQYSHSKVNFFDDQNLQPLADWHPRIPNAIYSGMDWLCPSRQFKLYTAITEQYGQITPESSIKNITAYVKT
;
A
#
# COMPACT_ATOMS: atom_id res chain seq x y z
N MET A 1 7.64 -6.75 -9.90
CA MET A 1 8.14 -7.76 -8.95
C MET A 1 9.62 -8.00 -9.24
N SER A 2 10.48 -8.06 -8.22
CA SER A 2 11.92 -8.31 -8.37
C SER A 2 12.24 -9.81 -8.46
N SER A 3 13.48 -10.16 -8.79
CA SER A 3 13.98 -11.54 -8.71
C SER A 3 13.93 -12.12 -7.30
N GLN A 4 13.92 -11.26 -6.28
CA GLN A 4 13.77 -11.61 -4.86
C GLN A 4 12.30 -11.77 -4.45
N ARG A 5 11.36 -11.72 -5.40
CA ARG A 5 9.91 -11.80 -5.19
C ARG A 5 9.34 -10.66 -4.34
N LEU A 6 10.00 -9.50 -4.34
CA LEU A 6 9.42 -8.27 -3.80
C LEU A 6 8.47 -7.65 -4.82
N GLY A 7 7.25 -7.34 -4.40
CA GLY A 7 6.25 -6.56 -5.13
C GLY A 7 6.15 -5.15 -4.57
N ILE A 8 5.88 -4.18 -5.43
CA ILE A 8 5.56 -2.81 -5.03
C ILE A 8 4.34 -2.33 -5.78
N SER A 9 3.54 -1.50 -5.13
CA SER A 9 2.40 -0.79 -5.72
C SER A 9 2.28 0.59 -5.10
N GLU A 10 1.75 1.53 -5.87
CA GLU A 10 1.60 2.91 -5.45
C GLU A 10 0.21 3.45 -5.75
N ILE A 11 -0.23 4.35 -4.86
CA ILE A 11 -1.43 5.13 -5.02
C ILE A 11 -1.09 6.58 -4.66
N GLY A 12 -1.35 7.49 -5.58
CA GLY A 12 -1.25 8.93 -5.32
C GLY A 12 -2.38 9.41 -4.41
N VAL A 13 -2.05 10.18 -3.38
CA VAL A 13 -3.03 10.68 -2.40
C VAL A 13 -3.39 12.12 -2.75
N SER A 14 -4.63 12.33 -3.20
CA SER A 14 -5.18 13.66 -3.48
C SER A 14 -5.97 14.23 -2.31
N TYR A 15 -6.52 13.36 -1.46
CA TYR A 15 -7.30 13.73 -0.28
C TYR A 15 -6.64 13.21 1.00
N PRO A 16 -5.48 13.77 1.41
CA PRO A 16 -4.87 13.45 2.70
C PRO A 16 -5.75 13.97 3.84
N ASP A 17 -5.68 13.31 4.99
CA ASP A 17 -6.16 13.89 6.26
C ASP A 17 -4.98 14.53 7.01
N ASP A 18 -5.26 15.11 8.18
CA ASP A 18 -4.25 15.74 9.04
C ASP A 18 -3.15 14.76 9.52
N THR A 19 -3.31 13.46 9.27
CA THR A 19 -2.32 12.46 9.62
C THR A 19 -1.23 12.29 8.56
N PHE A 20 -1.37 12.81 7.34
CA PHE A 20 -0.40 12.55 6.26
C PHE A 20 0.91 13.32 6.36
N GLY A 21 0.93 14.48 7.03
CA GLY A 21 2.10 15.37 7.02
C GLY A 21 2.09 16.31 5.81
N ASP A 22 3.29 16.67 5.35
CA ASP A 22 3.51 17.65 4.26
C ASP A 22 4.20 17.04 3.03
N GLU A 23 4.24 17.84 1.96
CA GLU A 23 4.97 17.55 0.72
C GLU A 23 6.17 18.49 0.58
N SER A 24 7.14 18.09 -0.25
CA SER A 24 8.34 18.85 -0.53
C SER A 24 8.90 18.51 -1.91
N MET A 25 9.42 19.55 -2.59
CA MET A 25 10.19 19.37 -3.83
C MET A 25 11.64 18.95 -3.58
N SER A 26 12.05 18.78 -2.31
CA SER A 26 13.39 18.39 -1.91
C SER A 26 13.39 16.96 -1.37
N GLY A 27 13.99 16.04 -2.11
CA GLY A 27 14.11 14.63 -1.73
C GLY A 27 14.39 13.75 -2.94
N LEU A 28 14.28 12.44 -2.75
CA LEU A 28 14.30 11.46 -3.83
C LEU A 28 12.87 11.29 -4.38
N PRO A 29 12.64 11.57 -5.68
CA PRO A 29 11.34 11.30 -6.29
C PRO A 29 10.92 9.84 -6.10
N PHE A 30 9.65 9.61 -5.76
CA PHE A 30 9.14 8.30 -5.35
C PHE A 30 9.45 7.17 -6.34
N ILE A 31 9.44 7.46 -7.64
CA ILE A 31 9.75 6.46 -8.68
C ILE A 31 11.16 5.88 -8.54
N PHE A 32 12.12 6.67 -8.04
CA PHE A 32 13.47 6.20 -7.77
C PHE A 32 13.55 5.43 -6.45
N VAL A 33 12.67 5.72 -5.49
CA VAL A 33 12.52 4.91 -4.28
C VAL A 33 12.00 3.52 -4.66
N GLU A 34 10.94 3.45 -5.47
CA GLU A 34 10.37 2.19 -5.95
C GLU A 34 11.37 1.37 -6.76
N ARG A 35 12.09 2.03 -7.67
CA ARG A 35 13.15 1.40 -8.44
C ARG A 35 14.24 0.84 -7.54
N TYR A 36 14.68 1.59 -6.53
CA TYR A 36 15.70 1.13 -5.60
C TYR A 36 15.27 -0.17 -4.91
N ILE A 37 14.05 -0.21 -4.40
CA ILE A 37 13.50 -1.40 -3.73
C ILE A 37 13.50 -2.59 -4.68
N LEU A 38 12.99 -2.42 -5.91
CA LEU A 38 12.92 -3.52 -6.86
C LEU A 38 14.28 -3.99 -7.39
N GLN A 39 15.31 -3.15 -7.33
CA GLN A 39 16.65 -3.47 -7.85
C GLN A 39 17.63 -3.95 -6.79
N TYR A 40 17.53 -3.42 -5.56
CA TYR A 40 18.59 -3.55 -4.56
C TYR A 40 18.13 -4.09 -3.21
N SER A 41 16.82 -4.14 -2.92
CA SER A 41 16.33 -4.77 -1.68
C SER A 41 16.23 -6.28 -1.87
N ASP A 42 16.80 -7.03 -0.92
CA ASP A 42 16.72 -8.49 -0.90
C ASP A 42 15.51 -8.99 -0.08
N THR A 43 15.11 -8.22 0.93
CA THR A 43 13.99 -8.54 1.82
C THR A 43 13.01 -7.38 1.96
N ILE A 44 11.81 -7.66 2.49
CA ILE A 44 10.89 -6.59 2.86
C ILE A 44 11.50 -5.65 3.89
N ASP A 45 12.25 -6.14 4.86
CA ASP A 45 12.86 -5.32 5.90
C ASP A 45 13.88 -4.33 5.30
N ASP A 46 14.69 -4.74 4.32
CA ASP A 46 15.59 -3.83 3.60
C ASP A 46 14.82 -2.69 2.92
N ALA A 47 13.69 -3.03 2.29
CA ALA A 47 12.83 -2.06 1.62
C ALA A 47 12.21 -1.08 2.62
N LEU A 48 11.70 -1.56 3.76
CA LEU A 48 11.10 -0.72 4.80
C LEU A 48 12.14 0.18 5.46
N SER A 49 13.33 -0.34 5.76
CA SER A 49 14.44 0.45 6.30
C SER A 49 14.86 1.56 5.32
N PHE A 50 15.00 1.24 4.03
CA PHE A 50 15.30 2.26 3.02
C PHE A 50 14.20 3.33 2.91
N ILE A 51 12.93 2.91 2.90
CA ILE A 51 11.81 3.85 2.89
C ILE A 51 11.79 4.72 4.14
N ALA A 52 12.13 4.19 5.31
CA ALA A 52 12.16 4.94 6.56
C ALA A 52 13.20 6.08 6.51
N ASP A 53 14.37 5.81 5.94
CA ASP A 53 15.52 6.71 5.96
C ASP A 53 15.54 7.72 4.80
N VAL A 54 14.96 7.39 3.65
CA VAL A 54 15.02 8.25 2.47
C VAL A 54 14.25 9.57 2.68
N LYS A 55 14.78 10.67 2.12
CA LYS A 55 14.05 11.94 2.07
C LYS A 55 12.97 11.87 1.00
N ARG A 56 11.73 11.69 1.43
CA ARG A 56 10.54 11.55 0.59
C ARG A 56 9.99 12.93 0.17
N THR A 57 9.09 12.95 -0.81
CA THR A 57 8.66 14.21 -1.47
C THR A 57 7.15 14.45 -1.52
N CYS A 58 6.31 13.42 -1.68
CA CYS A 58 4.88 13.60 -1.96
C CYS A 58 4.03 12.62 -1.16
N HIS A 59 2.71 12.86 -1.14
CA HIS A 59 1.74 12.00 -0.48
C HIS A 59 1.42 10.76 -1.31
N LEU A 60 1.76 9.58 -0.79
CA LEU A 60 1.46 8.30 -1.39
C LEU A 60 0.95 7.30 -0.35
N ILE A 61 0.20 6.32 -0.83
CA ILE A 61 0.06 5.02 -0.16
C ILE A 61 0.89 4.03 -0.97
N LEU A 62 1.96 3.52 -0.38
CA LEU A 62 2.76 2.45 -0.98
C LEU A 62 2.34 1.10 -0.41
N GLY A 63 2.43 0.06 -1.22
CA GLY A 63 2.35 -1.33 -0.80
C GLY A 63 3.65 -2.02 -1.13
N VAL A 64 4.30 -2.66 -0.16
CA VAL A 64 5.46 -3.53 -0.39
C VAL A 64 5.09 -4.94 0.05
N ALA A 65 5.22 -5.91 -0.84
CA ALA A 65 4.89 -7.30 -0.59
C ALA A 65 6.11 -8.20 -0.79
N ASP A 66 6.20 -9.26 0.00
CA ASP A 66 7.24 -10.28 -0.08
C ASP A 66 6.63 -11.64 -0.34
N GLY A 67 6.85 -12.17 -1.53
CA GLY A 67 6.32 -13.46 -1.96
C GLY A 67 7.02 -14.67 -1.32
N ASN A 68 8.18 -14.51 -0.68
CA ASN A 68 8.82 -15.58 0.07
C ASN A 68 8.20 -15.73 1.46
N LEU A 69 7.86 -14.62 2.09
CA LEU A 69 7.24 -14.58 3.43
C LEU A 69 5.71 -14.63 3.39
N GLY A 70 5.10 -14.36 2.23
CA GLY A 70 3.65 -14.28 2.10
C GLY A 70 3.05 -13.12 2.90
N THR A 71 3.80 -12.02 3.03
CA THR A 71 3.39 -10.85 3.82
C THR A 71 3.46 -9.58 2.98
N ALA A 72 2.76 -8.54 3.42
CA ALA A 72 2.84 -7.23 2.82
C ALA A 72 2.70 -6.14 3.87
N ARG A 73 3.17 -4.93 3.54
CA ARG A 73 3.01 -3.71 4.33
C ARG A 73 2.42 -2.62 3.48
N MET A 74 1.42 -1.94 4.04
CA MET A 74 0.96 -0.66 3.52
C MET A 74 1.77 0.43 4.19
N ILE A 75 2.08 1.48 3.46
CA ILE A 75 2.94 2.55 3.92
C ILE A 75 2.25 3.87 3.63
N GLN A 76 1.94 4.62 4.69
CA GLN A 76 1.65 6.03 4.55
C GLN A 76 2.97 6.74 4.31
N TYR A 77 3.08 7.45 3.19
CA TYR A 77 4.32 8.01 2.70
C TYR A 77 4.12 9.49 2.40
N SER A 78 4.92 10.35 3.04
CA SER A 78 4.99 11.79 2.79
C SER A 78 6.39 12.33 3.06
N HIS A 79 6.61 13.63 2.83
CA HIS A 79 7.90 14.25 3.12
C HIS A 79 8.26 14.13 4.61
N SER A 80 7.38 14.63 5.48
CA SER A 80 7.60 14.65 6.94
C SER A 80 7.18 13.38 7.67
N LYS A 81 6.43 12.47 7.03
CA LYS A 81 5.87 11.31 7.72
C LYS A 81 6.04 10.01 6.94
N VAL A 82 6.27 8.95 7.70
CA VAL A 82 6.21 7.57 7.23
C VAL A 82 5.63 6.71 8.34
N ASN A 83 4.64 5.90 8.00
CA ASN A 83 4.07 4.89 8.90
C ASN A 83 3.92 3.57 8.15
N PHE A 84 4.14 2.48 8.87
CA PHE A 84 4.07 1.12 8.32
C PHE A 84 2.88 0.40 8.93
N PHE A 85 2.06 -0.19 8.08
CA PHE A 85 0.84 -0.86 8.47
C PHE A 85 0.80 -2.32 8.02
N ASP A 86 0.24 -3.15 8.91
CA ASP A 86 -0.14 -4.53 8.69
C ASP A 86 -1.67 -4.70 8.88
N ASP A 87 -2.16 -5.93 8.88
CA ASP A 87 -3.57 -6.26 9.06
C ASP A 87 -4.11 -5.91 10.46
N GLN A 88 -3.23 -5.79 11.46
CA GLN A 88 -3.62 -5.52 12.84
C GLN A 88 -3.73 -4.03 13.14
N ASN A 89 -2.94 -3.19 12.46
CA ASN A 89 -2.89 -1.75 12.71
C ASN A 89 -3.31 -0.90 11.50
N LEU A 90 -3.80 -1.50 10.41
CA LEU A 90 -4.24 -0.81 9.18
C LEU A 90 -5.07 0.44 9.48
N GLN A 91 -4.75 1.51 8.76
CA GLN A 91 -5.42 2.81 8.81
C GLN A 91 -5.87 3.22 7.40
N PRO A 92 -6.90 4.08 7.29
CA PRO A 92 -7.76 4.55 8.39
C PRO A 92 -8.68 3.43 8.90
N LEU A 93 -8.91 3.34 10.21
CA LEU A 93 -9.90 2.39 10.75
C LEU A 93 -11.28 3.04 10.77
N ALA A 94 -12.20 2.55 9.94
CA ALA A 94 -13.58 3.03 9.85
C ALA A 94 -14.55 1.94 9.37
N ASP A 95 -15.86 2.16 9.49
CA ASP A 95 -16.88 1.21 9.03
C ASP A 95 -16.81 0.93 7.52
N TRP A 96 -16.31 1.89 6.74
CA TRP A 96 -16.08 1.77 5.29
C TRP A 96 -14.68 1.24 4.92
N HIS A 97 -13.80 1.06 5.92
CA HIS A 97 -12.46 0.49 5.76
C HIS A 97 -12.06 -0.32 7.01
N PRO A 98 -12.78 -1.42 7.30
CA PRO A 98 -12.46 -2.26 8.43
C PRO A 98 -11.24 -3.13 8.14
N ARG A 99 -10.56 -3.59 9.20
CA ARG A 99 -9.43 -4.52 9.08
C ARG A 99 -9.90 -5.91 8.67
N ILE A 100 -9.16 -6.55 7.77
CA ILE A 100 -9.35 -7.94 7.38
C ILE A 100 -8.12 -8.71 7.87
N PRO A 101 -8.27 -9.80 8.63
CA PRO A 101 -7.12 -10.61 9.05
C PRO A 101 -6.26 -11.05 7.86
N ASN A 102 -4.94 -10.99 7.99
CA ASN A 102 -3.95 -11.34 6.97
C ASN A 102 -4.08 -10.57 5.64
N ALA A 103 -4.74 -9.41 5.63
CA ALA A 103 -4.86 -8.59 4.43
C ALA A 103 -4.69 -7.10 4.72
N ILE A 104 -3.97 -6.45 3.83
CA ILE A 104 -3.91 -5.00 3.71
C ILE A 104 -4.51 -4.61 2.36
N TYR A 105 -5.18 -3.47 2.28
CA TYR A 105 -5.83 -3.03 1.05
C TYR A 105 -6.05 -1.52 1.08
N SER A 106 -5.96 -0.87 -0.08
CA SER A 106 -6.42 0.52 -0.28
C SER A 106 -7.03 0.64 -1.67
N GLY A 107 -8.26 1.16 -1.72
CA GLY A 107 -9.08 1.19 -2.92
C GLY A 107 -8.72 2.28 -3.93
N MET A 108 -8.31 3.47 -3.47
CA MET A 108 -7.89 4.57 -4.37
C MET A 108 -7.24 5.77 -3.69
N ASP A 109 -7.71 6.19 -2.52
CA ASP A 109 -7.17 7.35 -1.82
C ASP A 109 -7.41 7.16 -0.31
N TRP A 110 -6.72 7.94 0.53
CA TRP A 110 -6.81 7.81 1.98
C TRP A 110 -8.25 8.03 2.48
N LEU A 111 -8.88 9.13 2.05
CA LEU A 111 -10.27 9.44 2.35
C LEU A 111 -11.19 9.20 1.14
N CYS A 112 -11.36 7.93 0.76
CA CYS A 112 -12.28 7.55 -0.32
C CYS A 112 -13.27 6.44 0.10
N PRO A 113 -14.24 6.73 1.00
CA PRO A 113 -15.10 5.70 1.58
C PRO A 113 -15.77 4.77 0.58
N SER A 114 -16.26 5.30 -0.55
CA SER A 114 -16.98 4.49 -1.55
C SER A 114 -16.08 3.45 -2.22
N ARG A 115 -14.84 3.78 -2.58
CA ARG A 115 -13.91 2.86 -3.24
C ARG A 115 -13.23 1.93 -2.25
N GLN A 116 -12.91 2.43 -1.07
CA GLN A 116 -12.40 1.63 0.03
C GLN A 116 -13.40 0.52 0.41
N PHE A 117 -14.67 0.89 0.59
CA PHE A 117 -15.72 -0.07 0.91
C PHE A 117 -15.96 -1.08 -0.22
N LYS A 118 -15.98 -0.65 -1.49
CA LYS A 118 -16.08 -1.57 -2.64
C LYS A 118 -14.95 -2.60 -2.66
N LEU A 119 -13.71 -2.18 -2.42
CA LEU A 119 -12.57 -3.10 -2.36
C LEU A 119 -12.68 -4.05 -1.17
N TYR A 120 -13.05 -3.54 0.01
CA TYR A 120 -13.31 -4.36 1.20
C TYR A 120 -14.34 -5.46 0.92
N THR A 121 -15.49 -5.11 0.34
CA THR A 121 -16.55 -6.06 -0.01
C THR A 121 -16.02 -7.12 -0.96
N ALA A 122 -15.35 -6.72 -2.04
CA ALA A 122 -14.84 -7.66 -3.04
C ALA A 122 -13.78 -8.63 -2.47
N ILE A 123 -12.90 -8.15 -1.58
CA ILE A 123 -11.93 -9.01 -0.88
C ILE A 123 -12.67 -9.98 0.06
N THR A 124 -13.63 -9.47 0.83
CA THR A 124 -14.36 -10.25 1.85
C THR A 124 -15.20 -11.37 1.22
N GLU A 125 -15.86 -11.10 0.09
CA GLU A 125 -16.63 -12.10 -0.66
C GLU A 125 -15.75 -13.26 -1.18
N GLN A 126 -14.47 -12.98 -1.44
CA GLN A 126 -13.48 -13.94 -1.94
C GLN A 126 -12.52 -14.42 -0.84
N TYR A 127 -12.76 -14.06 0.42
CA TYR A 127 -11.79 -14.28 1.50
C TYR A 127 -11.55 -15.78 1.74
N GLY A 128 -10.28 -16.16 1.85
CA GLY A 128 -9.84 -17.56 1.95
C GLY A 128 -9.82 -18.34 0.62
N GLN A 129 -10.28 -17.76 -0.48
CA GLN A 129 -10.35 -18.38 -1.81
C GLN A 129 -9.83 -17.46 -2.94
N ILE A 130 -8.99 -16.49 -2.58
CA ILE A 130 -8.39 -15.57 -3.54
C ILE A 130 -7.39 -16.32 -4.42
N THR A 131 -7.58 -16.21 -5.72
CA THR A 131 -6.70 -16.76 -6.76
C THR A 131 -6.27 -15.62 -7.68
N PRO A 132 -5.19 -15.75 -8.46
CA PRO A 132 -4.82 -14.72 -9.44
C PRO A 132 -5.97 -14.34 -10.38
N GLU A 133 -6.77 -15.33 -10.79
CA GLU A 133 -7.93 -15.14 -11.67
C GLU A 133 -9.03 -14.31 -10.98
N SER A 134 -9.40 -14.65 -9.74
CA SER A 134 -10.41 -13.90 -8.98
C SER A 134 -9.91 -12.53 -8.53
N SER A 135 -8.62 -12.36 -8.27
CA SER A 135 -8.00 -11.05 -8.03
C SER A 135 -8.19 -10.09 -9.21
N ILE A 136 -8.03 -10.59 -10.45
CA ILE A 136 -8.21 -9.78 -11.65
C ILE A 136 -9.70 -9.50 -11.90
N LYS A 137 -10.52 -10.55 -11.96
CA LYS A 137 -11.91 -10.45 -12.44
C LYS A 137 -12.89 -9.91 -11.41
N ASN A 138 -12.72 -10.30 -10.15
CA ASN A 138 -13.74 -10.07 -9.12
C ASN A 138 -13.32 -8.98 -8.13
N ILE A 139 -12.01 -8.78 -7.92
CA ILE A 139 -11.51 -7.81 -6.95
C ILE A 139 -11.10 -6.52 -7.67
N THR A 140 -10.03 -6.53 -8.45
CA THR A 140 -9.46 -5.28 -9.01
C THR A 140 -10.32 -4.63 -10.10
N ALA A 141 -11.02 -5.42 -10.92
CA ALA A 141 -11.96 -4.89 -11.91
C ALA A 141 -13.20 -4.21 -11.26
N TYR A 142 -13.67 -4.72 -10.13
CA TYR A 142 -14.87 -4.23 -9.45
C TYR A 142 -14.68 -2.85 -8.82
N VAL A 143 -13.48 -2.53 -8.35
CA VAL A 143 -13.17 -1.23 -7.71
C VAL A 143 -13.15 -0.07 -8.70
N LYS A 144 -12.99 -0.34 -10.00
CA LYS A 144 -13.00 0.69 -11.06
C LYS A 144 -14.40 1.21 -11.39
N THR A 145 -15.42 0.37 -11.28
CA THR A 145 -16.84 0.66 -11.54
C THR A 145 -17.54 1.17 -10.29
#